data_AF-A0A928E5X6-F1
#
_entry.id   AF-A0A928E5X6-F1
#
_cell.length_a   1.000
_cell.length_b   1.000
_cell.length_c   1.000
_cell.angle_alpha   90.00
_cell.angle_beta   90.00
_cell.angle_gamma   90.00
#
_symmetry.space_group_name_H-M   'P 1'
#
loop_
_entity.id
_entity.type
_entity.pdbx_description
1 polymer ?
#
loop_
_entity_poly.entity_id
_entity_poly.type
_entity_poly.pdbx_seq_one_letter_code
_entity_poly.pdbx_strand_id
1 'polypeptide(L)'
;MPKIFTIGFSGKSPDAFLEVLDAARVRCVWDIRLWRVSKYVPYYSGENLATVLGDRYEYHPEFAPEFEMLTAFKDKKATWADAEPIYRRLIAGRAPLAGRSPDELDRICLMCTEKTAHQCHRRLAAEYIASQFPNAEIVHL
;
A
#
# COMPACT_ATOMS: atom_id res chain seq x y z
N MET A 1 -4.61 -7.95 18.50
CA MET A 1 -4.75 -8.32 17.08
C MET A 1 -4.30 -7.12 16.27
N PRO A 2 -3.21 -7.23 15.50
CA PRO A 2 -2.71 -6.10 14.73
C PRO A 2 -3.75 -5.68 13.67
N LYS A 3 -3.99 -4.38 13.53
CA LYS A 3 -4.85 -3.83 12.47
C LYS A 3 -4.02 -3.35 11.29
N ILE A 4 -4.28 -3.89 10.11
CA ILE A 4 -3.64 -3.51 8.85
C ILE A 4 -4.64 -2.68 8.05
N PHE A 5 -4.37 -1.39 7.93
CA PHE A 5 -5.17 -0.51 7.11
C PHE A 5 -4.66 -0.49 5.67
N THR A 6 -5.53 -0.13 4.73
CA THR A 6 -5.10 0.19 3.36
C THR A 6 -5.81 1.45 2.90
N ILE A 7 -5.14 2.32 2.15
CA ILE A 7 -5.74 3.55 1.62
C ILE A 7 -5.28 3.83 0.19
N GLY A 8 -6.16 4.46 -0.57
CA GLY A 8 -5.88 5.00 -1.90
C GLY A 8 -6.14 6.48 -1.93
N PHE A 9 -5.20 7.27 -2.47
CA PHE A 9 -5.37 8.73 -2.45
C PHE A 9 -6.12 9.30 -3.66
N SER A 10 -6.34 8.53 -4.74
CA SER A 10 -7.05 9.05 -5.92
C SER A 10 -8.45 9.54 -5.57
N GLY A 11 -8.69 10.82 -5.86
CA GLY A 11 -9.94 11.51 -5.56
C GLY A 11 -10.09 12.00 -4.10
N LYS A 12 -9.05 11.89 -3.26
CA LYS A 12 -9.03 12.45 -1.90
C LYS A 12 -8.22 13.75 -1.88
N SER A 13 -8.77 14.80 -1.27
CA SER A 13 -7.98 15.99 -0.94
C SER A 13 -6.94 15.66 0.14
N PRO A 14 -5.86 16.45 0.25
CA PRO A 14 -4.90 16.36 1.36
C PRO A 14 -5.55 16.26 2.74
N ASP A 15 -6.49 17.16 3.04
CA ASP A 15 -7.16 17.21 4.34
C ASP A 15 -7.99 15.94 4.60
N ALA A 16 -8.79 15.53 3.63
CA ALA A 16 -9.60 14.31 3.75
C ALA A 16 -8.73 13.05 3.90
N PHE A 17 -7.54 13.03 3.28
CA PHE A 17 -6.59 11.94 3.46
C PHE A 17 -6.05 11.91 4.90
N LEU A 18 -5.62 13.05 5.45
CA LEU A 18 -5.13 13.14 6.83
C LEU A 18 -6.22 12.80 7.85
N GLU A 19 -7.42 13.34 7.68
CA GLU A 19 -8.58 13.07 8.55
C GLU A 19 -8.90 11.58 8.62
N VAL A 20 -8.84 10.87 7.50
CA VAL A 20 -9.07 9.42 7.46
C VAL A 20 -7.98 8.65 8.21
N LEU A 21 -6.70 9.04 8.05
CA LEU A 21 -5.59 8.40 8.77
C LEU A 21 -5.71 8.61 10.28
N ASP A 22 -6.07 9.81 10.71
CA ASP A 22 -6.17 10.17 12.12
C ASP A 22 -7.42 9.55 12.78
N ALA A 23 -8.56 9.53 12.08
CA ALA A 23 -9.78 8.86 12.56
C ALA A 23 -9.56 7.35 12.75
N ALA A 24 -8.82 6.70 11.84
CA ALA A 24 -8.44 5.30 11.97
C ALA A 24 -7.31 5.07 13.00
N ARG A 25 -6.67 6.15 13.48
CA ARG A 25 -5.45 6.15 14.31
C ARG A 25 -4.36 5.30 13.68
N VAL A 26 -4.06 5.59 12.41
CA VAL A 26 -2.93 5.00 11.69
C VAL A 26 -1.63 5.46 12.34
N ARG A 27 -0.80 4.49 12.72
CA ARG A 27 0.52 4.73 13.31
C ARG A 27 1.52 5.11 12.23
N CYS A 28 1.64 4.30 11.18
CA CYS A 28 2.60 4.53 10.09
C CYS A 28 1.96 4.23 8.74
N VAL A 29 2.18 5.11 7.76
CA VAL A 29 1.82 4.93 6.36
C VAL A 29 2.99 4.27 5.65
N TRP A 30 2.73 3.08 5.10
CA TRP A 30 3.65 2.37 4.24
C TRP A 30 3.33 2.71 2.79
N ASP A 31 4.18 3.51 2.17
CA ASP A 31 4.10 3.79 0.74
C ASP A 31 4.64 2.60 -0.04
N ILE A 32 3.73 1.84 -0.65
CA ILE A 32 4.05 0.61 -1.39
C ILE A 32 4.01 0.84 -2.92
N ARG A 33 4.10 2.10 -3.36
CA ARG A 33 4.03 2.45 -4.79
C ARG A 33 5.39 2.31 -5.46
N LEU A 34 5.41 1.77 -6.67
CA LEU A 34 6.60 1.83 -7.52
C LEU A 34 6.90 3.28 -7.96
N TRP A 35 5.86 4.01 -8.38
CA TRP A 35 5.98 5.40 -8.83
C TRP A 35 5.41 6.35 -7.77
N ARG A 36 6.31 6.89 -6.95
CA ARG A 36 5.97 7.79 -5.83
C ARG A 36 6.14 9.28 -6.11
N VAL A 37 6.43 9.68 -7.35
CA VAL A 37 6.61 11.09 -7.74
C VAL A 37 5.53 11.47 -8.75
N SER A 38 4.85 12.60 -8.51
CA SER A 38 3.82 13.10 -9.41
C SER A 38 3.86 14.62 -9.54
N LYS A 39 3.89 15.10 -10.79
CA LYS A 39 3.71 16.53 -11.09
C LYS A 39 2.24 16.98 -11.02
N TYR A 40 1.31 16.04 -11.18
CA TYR A 40 -0.14 16.33 -11.23
C TYR A 40 -0.79 16.35 -9.86
N VAL A 41 -0.26 15.57 -8.93
CA VAL A 41 -0.68 15.53 -7.53
C VAL A 41 0.54 15.66 -6.60
N PRO A 42 1.23 16.82 -6.58
CA PRO A 42 2.51 16.98 -5.89
C PRO A 42 2.44 16.62 -4.42
N TYR A 43 1.33 16.93 -3.74
CA TYR A 43 1.12 16.60 -2.32
C TYR A 43 1.38 15.11 -2.02
N TYR A 44 0.93 14.21 -2.89
CA TYR A 44 1.13 12.76 -2.73
C TYR A 44 2.46 12.26 -3.29
N SER A 45 3.37 13.15 -3.67
CA SER A 45 4.75 12.75 -3.95
C SER A 45 5.41 12.35 -2.64
N GLY A 46 6.21 11.28 -2.68
CA GLY A 46 6.71 10.67 -1.45
C GLY A 46 7.62 11.59 -0.61
N GLU A 47 8.34 12.54 -1.20
CA GLU A 47 9.11 13.56 -0.44
C GLU A 47 8.19 14.52 0.33
N ASN A 48 7.08 14.92 -0.30
CA ASN A 48 6.09 15.78 0.35
C ASN A 48 5.35 14.99 1.44
N LEU A 49 5.00 13.73 1.20
CA LEU A 49 4.40 12.86 2.22
C LEU A 49 5.35 12.62 3.39
N ALA A 50 6.64 12.37 3.15
CA ALA A 50 7.63 12.25 4.21
C ALA A 50 7.75 13.54 5.03
N THR A 51 7.65 14.70 4.38
CA THR A 51 7.67 16.01 5.05
C THR A 51 6.43 16.23 5.91
N VAL A 52 5.24 15.89 5.38
CA VAL A 52 3.95 16.13 6.05
C VAL A 52 3.70 15.13 7.19
N LEU A 53 4.04 13.86 6.98
CA LEU A 53 3.76 12.77 7.93
C LEU A 53 4.93 12.50 8.89
N GLY A 54 6.15 12.96 8.58
CA GLY A 54 7.32 12.79 9.42
C GLY A 54 7.65 11.31 9.67
N ASP A 55 7.74 10.94 10.94
CA ASP A 55 8.00 9.57 11.41
C ASP A 55 6.86 8.59 11.12
N ARG A 56 5.68 9.08 10.74
CA ARG A 56 4.53 8.26 10.33
C ARG A 56 4.57 7.85 8.85
N TYR A 57 5.69 8.05 8.14
CA TYR A 57 5.82 7.65 6.73
C TYR A 57 7.06 6.80 6.49
N GLU A 58 6.86 5.63 5.89
CA GLU A 58 7.93 4.74 5.46
C GLU A 58 7.71 4.33 4.00
N TYR A 59 8.81 4.23 3.24
CA TYR A 59 8.77 3.74 1.87
C TYR A 59 9.14 2.26 1.83
N HIS A 60 8.23 1.44 1.31
CA HIS A 60 8.38 -0.02 1.26
C HIS A 60 8.27 -0.56 -0.18
N PRO A 61 9.30 -0.33 -1.03
CA PRO A 61 9.33 -0.80 -2.42
C PRO A 61 9.28 -2.31 -2.55
N GLU A 62 9.64 -3.06 -1.51
CA GLU A 62 9.57 -4.51 -1.48
C GLU A 62 8.12 -5.03 -1.65
N PHE A 63 7.12 -4.21 -1.32
CA PHE A 63 5.70 -4.48 -1.59
C PHE A 63 5.22 -3.92 -2.95
N ALA A 64 6.01 -3.15 -3.66
CA ALA A 64 5.58 -2.55 -4.92
C ALA A 64 5.46 -3.58 -6.05
N PRO A 65 4.47 -3.47 -6.95
CA PRO A 65 4.47 -4.21 -8.21
C PRO A 65 5.71 -3.92 -9.05
N GLU A 66 6.05 -4.82 -9.97
CA GLU A 66 7.12 -4.57 -10.95
C GLU A 66 6.66 -3.67 -12.09
N PHE A 67 7.62 -3.02 -12.75
CA PHE A 67 7.37 -2.07 -13.83
C PHE A 67 6.60 -2.72 -14.99
N GLU A 68 6.96 -3.94 -15.35
CA GLU A 68 6.37 -4.76 -16.39
C GLU A 68 4.89 -5.06 -16.08
N MET A 69 4.55 -5.28 -14.80
CA MET A 69 3.17 -5.51 -14.39
C MET A 69 2.32 -4.24 -14.59
N LEU A 70 2.83 -3.09 -14.13
CA LEU A 70 2.11 -1.81 -14.25
C LEU A 70 1.92 -1.39 -15.71
N THR A 71 2.95 -1.60 -16.53
CA THR A 71 2.90 -1.28 -17.97
C THR A 71 1.97 -2.23 -18.72
N ALA A 72 1.98 -3.53 -18.43
CA ALA A 72 1.06 -4.49 -19.07
C ALA A 72 -0.42 -4.15 -18.81
N PHE A 73 -0.78 -3.73 -17.60
CA PHE A 73 -2.13 -3.23 -17.32
C PHE A 73 -2.46 -1.94 -18.06
N LYS A 74 -1.55 -0.96 -18.02
CA LYS A 74 -1.74 0.35 -18.66
C LYS A 74 -1.94 0.21 -20.17
N ASP A 75 -1.19 -0.69 -20.80
CA ASP A 75 -1.25 -0.98 -22.22
C ASP A 75 -2.40 -1.94 -22.60
N LYS A 76 -3.23 -2.36 -21.62
CA LYS A 76 -4.31 -3.34 -21.79
C LYS A 76 -3.85 -4.69 -22.33
N LYS A 77 -2.61 -5.07 -22.05
CA LYS A 77 -2.00 -6.35 -22.44
C LYS A 77 -2.23 -7.46 -21.42
N ALA A 78 -2.67 -7.12 -20.21
CA ALA A 78 -3.00 -8.07 -19.15
C ALA A 78 -4.32 -7.69 -18.47
N THR A 79 -5.10 -8.69 -18.10
CA THR A 79 -6.28 -8.54 -17.25
C THR A 79 -5.89 -8.65 -15.78
N TRP A 80 -6.82 -8.34 -14.87
CA TRP A 80 -6.61 -8.58 -13.44
C TRP A 80 -6.35 -10.05 -13.13
N ALA A 81 -7.05 -10.96 -13.81
CA ALA A 81 -6.89 -12.40 -13.63
C ALA A 81 -5.47 -12.88 -14.00
N ASP A 82 -4.81 -12.20 -14.95
CA ASP A 82 -3.44 -12.51 -15.34
C ASP A 82 -2.42 -12.01 -14.31
N ALA A 83 -2.64 -10.81 -13.75
CA ALA A 83 -1.63 -10.16 -12.93
C ALA A 83 -1.71 -10.47 -11.43
N GLU A 84 -2.91 -10.77 -10.90
CA GLU A 84 -3.07 -11.17 -9.50
C GLU A 84 -2.12 -12.31 -9.10
N PRO A 85 -2.07 -13.46 -9.81
CA PRO A 85 -1.16 -14.55 -9.43
C PRO A 85 0.32 -14.16 -9.55
N ILE A 86 0.68 -13.30 -10.50
CA ILE A 86 2.05 -12.80 -10.67
C ILE A 86 2.45 -11.99 -9.43
N TYR A 87 1.60 -11.08 -8.97
CA TYR A 87 1.90 -10.24 -7.80
C TYR A 87 1.99 -11.09 -6.52
N ARG A 88 1.08 -12.05 -6.35
CA ARG A 88 1.11 -12.97 -5.19
C ARG A 88 2.42 -13.77 -5.15
N ARG A 89 2.90 -14.26 -6.29
CA ARG A 89 4.19 -14.95 -6.38
C ARG A 89 5.37 -14.01 -6.09
N LEU A 90 5.30 -12.79 -6.62
CA LEU A 90 6.33 -11.76 -6.42
C LEU A 90 6.52 -11.44 -4.94
N ILE A 91 5.45 -11.07 -4.24
CA ILE A 91 5.53 -10.68 -2.84
C ILE A 91 5.95 -11.84 -1.93
N ALA A 92 5.46 -13.06 -2.21
CA ALA A 92 5.87 -14.25 -1.49
C ALA A 92 7.37 -14.55 -1.68
N GLY A 93 7.89 -14.39 -2.90
CA GLY A 93 9.31 -14.58 -3.21
C GLY A 93 10.22 -13.53 -2.57
N ARG A 94 9.74 -12.29 -2.40
CA ARG A 94 10.49 -11.22 -1.72
C ARG A 94 10.53 -11.37 -0.21
N ALA A 95 9.57 -12.07 0.38
CA ALA A 95 9.43 -12.28 1.82
C ALA A 95 9.62 -10.98 2.65
N PRO A 96 8.91 -9.88 2.35
CA PRO A 96 9.20 -8.55 2.90
C PRO A 96 8.96 -8.41 4.41
N LEU A 97 8.36 -9.43 5.03
CA LEU A 97 8.10 -9.49 6.48
C LEU A 97 9.13 -10.36 7.23
N ALA A 98 10.14 -10.90 6.54
CA ALA A 98 11.15 -11.73 7.18
C ALA A 98 11.83 -10.97 8.34
N GLY A 99 11.76 -11.55 9.53
CA GLY A 99 12.36 -10.97 10.75
C GLY A 99 11.53 -9.88 11.43
N ARG A 100 10.36 -9.50 10.90
CA ARG A 100 9.45 -8.54 11.54
C ARG A 100 8.55 -9.21 12.58
N SER A 101 8.29 -8.48 13.65
CA SER A 101 7.34 -8.83 14.70
C SER A 101 5.92 -8.34 14.40
N PRO A 102 4.88 -8.97 14.96
CA PRO A 102 3.50 -8.50 14.82
C PRO A 102 3.27 -7.06 15.32
N ASP A 103 4.01 -6.63 16.33
CA ASP A 103 3.85 -5.30 16.95
C ASP A 103 4.28 -4.18 15.99
N GLU A 104 5.28 -4.43 15.14
CA GLU A 104 5.69 -3.52 14.06
C GLU A 104 4.62 -3.34 12.98
N LEU A 105 3.64 -4.24 12.92
CA LEU A 105 2.57 -4.23 11.93
C LEU A 105 1.27 -3.66 12.47
N ASP A 106 1.13 -3.49 13.79
CA ASP A 106 -0.09 -2.90 14.33
C ASP A 106 -0.25 -1.46 13.85
N ARG A 107 -1.43 -1.18 13.30
CA ARG A 107 -1.88 0.13 12.80
C ARG A 107 -1.05 0.71 11.67
N ILE A 108 -0.39 -0.12 10.88
CA ILE A 108 0.19 0.33 9.61
C ILE A 108 -0.92 0.60 8.58
N CYS A 109 -0.67 1.47 7.61
CA CYS A 109 -1.56 1.71 6.48
C CYS A 109 -0.83 1.56 5.15
N LEU A 110 -1.18 0.54 4.38
CA LEU A 110 -0.63 0.32 3.04
C LEU A 110 -1.26 1.32 2.06
N MET A 111 -0.45 2.25 1.57
CA MET A 111 -0.90 3.32 0.68
C MET A 111 -0.55 3.06 -0.78
N CYS A 112 -1.53 3.25 -1.66
CA CYS A 112 -1.32 3.28 -3.11
C CYS A 112 -2.10 4.42 -3.79
N THR A 113 -2.12 4.41 -5.13
CA THR A 113 -2.78 5.45 -5.93
C THR A 113 -4.28 5.18 -6.13
N GLU A 114 -4.69 3.95 -6.44
CA GLU A 114 -6.04 3.61 -6.90
C GLU A 114 -7.11 3.97 -5.86
N LYS A 115 -8.28 4.44 -6.30
CA LYS A 115 -9.36 4.86 -5.40
C LYS A 115 -9.84 3.71 -4.48
N THR A 116 -10.04 2.52 -5.04
CA THR A 116 -10.60 1.37 -4.32
C THR A 116 -9.56 0.26 -4.15
N ALA A 117 -9.74 -0.59 -3.13
CA ALA A 117 -8.93 -1.79 -2.94
C ALA A 117 -9.30 -2.93 -3.91
N HIS A 118 -10.41 -2.78 -4.64
CA HIS A 118 -10.84 -3.77 -5.64
C HIS A 118 -9.83 -3.82 -6.79
N GLN A 119 -9.35 -5.02 -7.11
CA GLN A 119 -8.34 -5.21 -8.15
C GLN A 119 -7.10 -4.30 -7.97
N CYS A 120 -6.61 -4.20 -6.73
CA CYS A 120 -5.45 -3.38 -6.38
C CYS A 120 -4.38 -4.19 -5.65
N HIS A 121 -3.11 -3.86 -5.89
CA HIS A 121 -1.97 -4.50 -5.23
C HIS A 121 -1.98 -4.29 -3.71
N ARG A 122 -2.49 -3.16 -3.20
CA ARG A 122 -2.57 -2.93 -1.74
C ARG A 122 -3.43 -3.96 -1.01
N ARG A 123 -4.48 -4.48 -1.68
CA ARG A 123 -5.30 -5.57 -1.15
C ARG A 123 -4.47 -6.85 -1.03
N LEU A 124 -3.77 -7.21 -2.12
CA LEU A 124 -2.93 -8.40 -2.16
C LEU A 124 -1.78 -8.34 -1.16
N ALA A 125 -1.18 -7.16 -0.96
CA ALA A 125 -0.18 -6.91 0.06
C ALA A 125 -0.73 -7.12 1.49
N ALA A 126 -1.90 -6.56 1.79
CA ALA A 126 -2.54 -6.75 3.09
C ALA A 126 -2.90 -8.23 3.36
N GLU A 127 -3.43 -8.93 2.35
CA GLU A 127 -3.71 -10.37 2.42
C GLU A 127 -2.43 -11.20 2.64
N TYR A 128 -1.32 -10.82 2.00
CA TYR A 128 -0.03 -11.45 2.26
C TYR A 128 0.39 -11.27 3.73
N ILE A 129 0.27 -10.06 4.29
CA ILE A 129 0.57 -9.82 5.70
C ILE A 129 -0.32 -10.69 6.61
N ALA A 130 -1.63 -10.71 6.38
CA ALA A 130 -2.56 -11.52 7.17
C ALA A 130 -2.29 -13.03 7.05
N SER A 131 -1.74 -13.51 5.93
CA SER A 131 -1.34 -14.92 5.77
C SER A 131 -0.15 -15.30 6.65
N GLN A 132 0.74 -14.34 6.96
CA GLN A 132 1.89 -14.55 7.84
C GLN A 132 1.54 -14.32 9.31
N PHE A 133 0.51 -13.51 9.56
CA PHE A 133 0.02 -13.17 10.89
C PHE A 133 -1.51 -13.38 10.97
N PRO A 134 -1.99 -14.62 11.19
CA PRO A 134 -3.41 -14.99 11.04
C PRO A 134 -4.41 -14.22 11.93
N ASN A 135 -3.93 -13.53 12.96
CA ASN A 135 -4.74 -12.70 13.86
C ASN A 135 -4.80 -11.22 13.43
N ALA A 136 -4.28 -10.88 12.25
CA ALA A 136 -4.32 -9.53 11.71
C ALA A 136 -5.69 -9.22 11.09
N GLU A 137 -6.25 -8.05 11.42
CA GLU A 137 -7.50 -7.56 10.84
C GLU A 137 -7.19 -6.60 9.69
N ILE A 138 -7.76 -6.83 8.50
CA ILE A 138 -7.60 -5.94 7.34
C ILE A 138 -8.77 -4.96 7.27
N VAL A 139 -8.47 -3.67 7.16
CA VAL A 139 -9.47 -2.59 7.02
C VAL A 139 -9.15 -1.71 5.82
N HIS A 140 -10.06 -1.61 4.85
CA HIS A 140 -9.91 -0.74 3.68
C HIS A 140 -10.58 0.63 3.92
N LEU A 141 -9.79 1.71 3.81
CA LEU A 141 -10.17 3.12 4.01
C LEU A 141 -10.42 3.87 2.68
#